data_AF-A0A8C5CF41-F1
#
_entry.id   AF-A0A8C5CF41-F1
#
_cell.length_a   1.000
_cell.length_b   1.000
_cell.length_c   1.000
_cell.angle_alpha   90.00
_cell.angle_beta   90.00
_cell.angle_gamma   90.00
#
_symmetry.space_group_name_H-M   'P 1'
#
loop_
_entity.id
_entity.type
_entity.pdbx_description
1 polymer ?
#
loop_
_entity_poly.entity_id
_entity_poly.type
_entity_poly.pdbx_seq_one_letter_code
_entity_poly.pdbx_strand_id
1 'polypeptide(L)'
;GPSASKCYDTHWILCYRSLFLHRADQYKVNLHPGCIPTWKKDEITISATTFRGNLTAYNCTTTFNNVLEDNVQYYFRIDCGNPLKYNFYENPVTIRIKGLPDAPSLTTPKDPVVEEGTPVELGCSAPSYCDTHPPTVTWTPALGLSTQLQQDDTVTSTLTFNASHLHHGNNVSCTAAYYIPSGKKTVTSTRYQLSILSNEYYSYSPALGSGGGTPFVTSGEGSITGVKVWEQPGNHITGFQLRYGTRWDRAVGRVVHAPLRLDLFEGETITQVSGKYRSANYIYQLIFVTSRGRSLITGVPFEISFNFYPEHAEAELRLLSGRFDSNGIRSLGAHWGVFKEATGYGNNTT
;
A
#
# COMPACT_ATOMS: atom_id res chain seq x y z
N GLY A 1 -10.40 -10.03 32.83
CA GLY A 1 -9.30 -10.87 33.34
C GLY A 1 -8.04 -10.03 33.43
N PRO A 2 -7.05 -10.39 34.26
CA PRO A 2 -5.81 -9.64 34.36
C PRO A 2 -5.06 -9.60 33.02
N SER A 3 -4.55 -8.43 32.63
CA SER A 3 -3.71 -8.22 31.46
C SER A 3 -2.23 -8.31 31.86
N ALA A 4 -1.50 -9.28 31.30
CA ALA A 4 -0.05 -9.37 31.45
C ALA A 4 0.59 -8.94 30.12
N SER A 5 1.41 -7.88 30.15
CA SER A 5 2.17 -7.41 28.99
C SER A 5 3.58 -7.99 29.07
N LYS A 6 4.00 -8.66 27.99
CA LYS A 6 5.22 -9.47 27.99
C LYS A 6 6.46 -8.70 27.54
N CYS A 7 7.28 -8.21 28.47
CA CYS A 7 8.63 -7.83 28.10
C CYS A 7 9.45 -9.10 27.75
N TYR A 8 10.34 -9.04 26.76
CA TYR A 8 11.04 -10.26 26.29
C TYR A 8 12.25 -10.60 27.16
N ASP A 9 12.44 -11.91 27.31
CA ASP A 9 13.66 -12.59 27.76
C ASP A 9 14.27 -12.07 29.07
N THR A 10 13.39 -11.82 30.07
CA THR A 10 13.63 -11.80 31.53
C THR A 10 12.79 -10.73 32.23
N HIS A 11 12.34 -9.71 31.51
CA HIS A 11 11.52 -8.65 32.09
C HIS A 11 10.03 -8.91 31.85
N TRP A 12 9.14 -8.56 32.77
CA TRP A 12 7.69 -8.63 32.57
C TRP A 12 7.03 -7.39 33.15
N ILE A 13 6.19 -6.67 32.41
CA ILE A 13 5.32 -5.65 33.02
C ILE A 13 3.95 -6.28 33.23
N LEU A 14 3.70 -6.73 34.46
CA LEU A 14 2.38 -7.15 34.87
C LEU A 14 1.56 -5.89 35.20
N CYS A 15 0.73 -5.47 34.26
CA CYS A 15 -0.20 -4.35 34.41
C CYS A 15 -1.52 -4.87 35.00
N TYR A 16 -1.54 -5.06 36.31
CA TYR A 16 -2.71 -5.59 37.01
C TYR A 16 -3.69 -4.45 37.33
N ARG A 17 -4.48 -4.03 36.33
CA ARG A 17 -5.48 -2.94 36.48
C ARG A 17 -6.82 -3.40 37.05
N SER A 18 -7.22 -4.67 36.84
CA SER A 18 -8.63 -5.08 36.95
C SER A 18 -9.04 -5.87 38.19
N LEU A 19 -8.15 -6.15 39.14
CA LEU A 19 -8.45 -7.11 40.21
C LEU A 19 -8.82 -6.48 41.57
N PHE A 20 -8.60 -5.18 41.73
CA PHE A 20 -9.00 -4.48 42.96
C PHE A 20 -10.51 -4.30 43.07
N LEU A 21 -11.25 -4.36 41.96
CA LEU A 21 -12.63 -3.87 41.91
C LEU A 21 -13.68 -4.76 42.60
N HIS A 22 -13.37 -6.00 43.02
CA HIS A 22 -14.39 -6.86 43.65
C HIS A 22 -14.16 -7.24 45.11
N ARG A 23 -12.93 -7.16 45.64
CA ARG A 23 -12.67 -7.46 47.07
C ARG A 23 -11.82 -6.42 47.81
N ALA A 24 -11.18 -5.49 47.11
CA ALA A 24 -10.40 -4.46 47.79
C ALA A 24 -11.27 -3.39 48.47
N ASP A 25 -12.56 -3.32 48.17
CA ASP A 25 -13.49 -2.43 48.88
C ASP A 25 -13.58 -2.74 50.38
N GLN A 26 -13.45 -4.02 50.77
CA GLN A 26 -13.45 -4.44 52.18
C GLN A 26 -12.18 -4.01 52.93
N TYR A 27 -11.10 -3.72 52.21
CA TYR A 27 -9.77 -3.45 52.77
C TYR A 27 -9.20 -2.08 52.36
N LYS A 28 -9.99 -1.26 51.65
CA LYS A 28 -9.65 0.09 51.17
C LYS A 28 -9.15 1.00 52.29
N VAL A 29 -9.77 0.88 53.46
CA VAL A 29 -9.45 1.67 54.66
C VAL A 29 -8.05 1.38 55.21
N ASN A 30 -7.47 0.23 54.85
CA ASN A 30 -6.21 -0.25 55.39
C ASN A 30 -5.04 -0.13 54.40
N LEU A 31 -5.31 0.32 53.16
CA LEU A 31 -4.28 0.59 52.16
C LEU A 31 -3.69 1.99 52.40
N HIS A 32 -2.40 2.06 52.66
CA HIS A 32 -1.67 3.31 52.86
C HIS A 32 -0.32 3.28 52.12
N PRO A 33 0.35 4.43 51.94
CA PRO A 33 1.62 4.50 51.21
C PRO A 33 2.74 3.61 51.75
N GLY A 34 2.71 3.28 53.05
CA GLY A 34 3.68 2.35 53.66
C GLY A 34 3.44 0.86 53.43
N CYS A 35 2.42 0.47 52.65
CA CYS A 35 2.18 -0.94 52.34
C CYS A 35 3.27 -1.46 51.39
N ILE A 36 3.78 -2.66 51.69
CA ILE A 36 4.84 -3.32 50.93
C ILE A 36 4.20 -4.33 49.97
N PRO A 37 4.23 -4.06 48.65
CA PRO A 37 3.80 -5.01 47.63
C PRO A 37 4.89 -6.05 47.37
N THR A 38 4.53 -7.33 47.35
CA THR A 38 5.45 -8.43 47.03
C THR A 38 4.78 -9.44 46.10
N TRP A 39 5.59 -10.10 45.28
CA TRP A 39 5.16 -11.23 44.48
C TRP A 39 5.77 -12.51 45.03
N LYS A 40 4.96 -13.57 45.07
CA LYS A 40 5.37 -14.88 45.55
C LYS A 40 5.15 -15.96 44.49
N LYS A 41 6.05 -16.95 44.49
CA LYS A 41 6.01 -18.21 43.74
C LYS A 41 6.19 -19.34 44.74
N ASP A 42 5.22 -20.25 44.88
CA ASP A 42 5.26 -21.38 45.82
C ASP A 42 5.81 -21.01 47.22
N GLU A 43 5.28 -19.93 47.82
CA GLU A 43 5.71 -19.31 49.09
C GLU A 43 7.03 -18.55 49.13
N ILE A 44 7.84 -18.59 48.08
CA ILE A 44 9.10 -17.85 47.96
C ILE A 44 8.81 -16.44 47.42
N THR A 45 9.32 -15.42 48.13
CA THR A 45 9.25 -14.02 47.68
C THR A 45 10.23 -13.79 46.54
N ILE A 46 9.75 -13.17 45.45
CA ILE A 46 10.57 -12.86 44.28
C ILE A 46 11.23 -11.50 44.47
N SER A 47 12.55 -11.52 44.65
CA SER A 47 13.36 -10.31 44.87
C SER A 47 13.61 -9.51 43.59
N ALA A 48 13.57 -10.15 42.42
CA ALA A 48 13.76 -9.50 41.12
C ALA A 48 12.46 -8.86 40.60
N THR A 49 11.80 -8.05 41.42
CA THR A 49 10.62 -7.27 41.01
C THR A 49 10.76 -5.80 41.38
N THR A 50 10.18 -4.91 40.58
CA THR A 50 10.15 -3.47 40.78
C THR A 50 8.71 -2.99 40.68
N PHE A 51 8.14 -2.57 41.80
CA PHE A 51 6.78 -2.02 41.84
C PHE A 51 6.78 -0.59 41.26
N ARG A 52 5.90 -0.33 40.29
CA ARG A 52 5.76 0.96 39.59
C ARG A 52 4.38 1.59 39.76
N GLY A 53 3.40 0.79 40.16
CA GLY A 53 2.03 1.23 40.37
C GLY A 53 1.86 2.08 41.63
N ASN A 54 0.61 2.44 41.90
CA ASN A 54 0.19 3.08 43.14
C ASN A 54 -0.97 2.29 43.74
N LEU A 55 -0.73 1.66 44.89
CA LEU A 55 -1.69 0.80 45.58
C LEU A 55 -2.97 1.55 45.99
N THR A 56 -2.87 2.82 46.40
CA THR A 56 -4.04 3.61 46.82
C THR A 56 -4.90 4.04 45.62
N ALA A 57 -4.30 4.08 44.44
CA ALA A 57 -4.99 4.29 43.16
C ALA A 57 -5.32 2.95 42.47
N TYR A 58 -5.21 1.82 43.17
CA TYR A 58 -5.49 0.48 42.66
C TYR A 58 -4.69 0.09 41.43
N ASN A 59 -3.53 0.71 41.26
CA ASN A 59 -2.59 0.42 40.20
C ASN A 59 -1.49 -0.48 40.76
N CYS A 60 -1.44 -1.74 40.32
CA CYS A 60 -0.45 -2.73 40.76
C CYS A 60 0.60 -3.06 39.69
N THR A 61 0.88 -2.13 38.78
CA THR A 61 1.89 -2.31 37.75
C THR A 61 3.23 -2.69 38.39
N THR A 62 3.70 -3.91 38.11
CA THR A 62 4.97 -4.42 38.60
C THR A 62 5.81 -4.91 37.44
N THR A 63 7.08 -4.50 37.42
CA THR A 63 8.07 -5.05 36.50
C THR A 63 8.78 -6.23 37.18
N PHE A 64 8.75 -7.42 36.60
CA PHE A 64 9.62 -8.51 37.02
C PHE A 64 10.88 -8.46 36.17
N ASN A 65 12.01 -8.86 36.72
CA ASN A 65 13.30 -8.97 36.06
C ASN A 65 13.81 -10.42 36.26
N ASN A 66 14.61 -10.94 35.34
CA ASN A 66 15.17 -12.31 35.39
C ASN A 66 14.18 -13.45 35.69
N VAL A 67 12.95 -13.39 35.14
CA VAL A 67 11.99 -14.49 35.29
C VAL A 67 12.37 -15.66 34.37
N LEU A 68 12.63 -16.83 34.98
CA LEU A 68 12.86 -18.10 34.28
C LEU A 68 11.53 -18.72 33.83
N GLU A 69 11.56 -19.52 32.76
CA GLU A 69 10.38 -20.21 32.26
C GLU A 69 9.98 -21.33 33.21
N ASP A 70 9.01 -21.04 34.07
CA ASP A 70 8.43 -22.01 34.97
C ASP A 70 6.91 -21.94 34.77
N ASN A 71 6.27 -23.08 34.46
CA ASN A 71 4.81 -23.21 34.34
C ASN A 71 4.09 -23.08 35.70
N VAL A 72 4.51 -22.11 36.51
CA VAL A 72 4.13 -21.94 37.91
C VAL A 72 3.25 -20.71 38.06
N GLN A 73 2.38 -20.75 39.06
CA GLN A 73 1.46 -19.69 39.39
C GLN A 73 2.09 -18.66 40.32
N TYR A 74 1.98 -17.39 39.94
CA TYR A 74 2.44 -16.25 40.72
C TYR A 74 1.24 -15.61 41.42
N TYR A 75 1.41 -15.22 42.69
CA TYR A 75 0.38 -14.49 43.42
C TYR A 75 0.94 -13.24 44.06
N PHE A 76 0.08 -12.23 44.12
CA PHE A 76 0.41 -10.94 44.72
C PHE A 76 0.17 -11.01 46.22
N ARG A 77 0.97 -10.25 46.97
CA ARG A 77 0.85 -10.09 48.41
C ARG A 77 1.03 -8.63 48.79
N ILE A 78 0.22 -8.17 49.73
CA ILE A 78 0.35 -6.84 50.35
C ILE A 78 0.59 -7.03 51.85
N ASP A 79 1.55 -6.29 52.38
CA ASP A 79 1.84 -6.21 53.81
C ASP A 79 1.85 -4.75 54.26
N CYS A 80 0.88 -4.33 55.07
CA CYS A 80 0.73 -2.95 55.53
C CYS A 80 1.21 -2.74 56.98
N GLY A 81 1.92 -3.69 57.59
CA GLY A 81 2.39 -3.55 58.98
C GLY A 81 1.28 -3.57 60.05
N ASN A 82 0.06 -3.89 59.64
CA ASN A 82 -1.11 -4.16 60.48
C ASN A 82 -1.52 -5.66 60.31
N PRO A 83 -2.58 -6.17 60.95
CA PRO A 83 -3.03 -7.57 60.74
C PRO A 83 -3.43 -7.90 59.28
N LEU A 84 -3.46 -6.90 58.39
CA LEU A 84 -3.83 -7.04 56.98
C LEU A 84 -2.61 -7.48 56.17
N LYS A 85 -2.26 -8.74 56.37
CA LYS A 85 -1.29 -9.48 55.58
C LYS A 85 -2.08 -10.45 54.72
N TYR A 86 -2.24 -10.10 53.44
CA TYR A 86 -3.10 -10.86 52.54
C TYR A 86 -2.35 -11.37 51.32
N ASN A 87 -2.53 -12.65 51.03
CA ASN A 87 -2.04 -13.30 49.82
C ASN A 87 -3.24 -13.52 48.88
N PHE A 88 -3.12 -13.07 47.63
CA PHE A 88 -4.19 -13.18 46.63
C PHE A 88 -4.13 -14.53 45.90
N TYR A 89 -4.36 -15.65 46.61
CA TYR A 89 -4.29 -17.01 46.03
C TYR A 89 -5.40 -17.33 45.03
N GLU A 90 -6.55 -16.69 45.15
CA GLU A 90 -7.73 -17.01 44.32
C GLU A 90 -7.60 -16.52 42.87
N ASN A 91 -6.63 -15.66 42.58
CA ASN A 91 -6.40 -15.10 41.25
C ASN A 91 -4.91 -15.21 40.87
N PRO A 92 -4.38 -16.43 40.75
CA PRO A 92 -3.01 -16.64 40.36
C PRO A 92 -2.78 -16.17 38.92
N VAL A 93 -1.59 -15.65 38.66
CA VAL A 93 -1.15 -15.23 37.33
C VAL A 93 -0.20 -16.29 36.79
N THR A 94 -0.47 -16.76 35.57
CA THR A 94 0.48 -17.61 34.84
C THR A 94 1.29 -16.72 33.89
N ILE A 95 2.60 -16.74 34.04
CA ILE A 95 3.53 -15.99 33.20
C ILE A 95 4.08 -16.96 32.13
N ARG A 96 3.88 -16.67 30.83
CA ARG A 96 4.29 -17.57 29.71
C ARG A 96 5.36 -16.96 28.83
N ILE A 97 6.58 -17.48 28.84
CA ILE A 97 7.69 -16.92 28.05
C ILE A 97 7.58 -17.31 26.55
N LYS A 98 6.86 -16.53 25.72
CA LYS A 98 7.01 -16.57 24.25
C LYS A 98 8.47 -16.36 23.82
N GLY A 99 9.07 -17.29 23.08
CA GLY A 99 10.49 -17.19 22.66
C GLY A 99 10.79 -16.08 21.64
N LEU A 100 9.79 -15.62 20.86
CA LEU A 100 9.98 -14.61 19.81
C LEU A 100 8.83 -13.58 19.83
N PRO A 101 9.12 -12.26 19.66
CA PRO A 101 8.10 -11.24 19.44
C PRO A 101 7.16 -11.55 18.28
N ASP A 102 5.88 -11.20 18.44
CA ASP A 102 4.93 -11.29 17.34
C ASP A 102 5.39 -10.35 16.19
N ALA A 103 5.27 -10.82 14.94
CA ALA A 103 5.76 -10.08 13.78
C ALA A 103 4.94 -8.80 13.55
N PRO A 104 5.59 -7.71 13.10
CA PRO A 104 4.87 -6.47 12.81
C PRO A 104 3.96 -6.62 11.59
N SER A 105 2.81 -5.95 11.64
CA SER A 105 1.82 -5.93 10.57
C SER A 105 2.11 -4.80 9.60
N LEU A 106 2.28 -5.13 8.32
CA LEU A 106 2.50 -4.14 7.25
C LEU A 106 1.15 -3.72 6.63
N THR A 107 0.92 -2.42 6.57
CA THR A 107 -0.23 -1.79 5.90
C THR A 107 0.21 -1.27 4.53
N THR A 108 -0.43 -1.77 3.48
CA THR A 108 -0.14 -1.43 2.08
C THR A 108 -0.94 -0.21 1.60
N PRO A 109 -0.58 0.40 0.45
CA PRO A 109 -1.35 1.47 -0.15
C PRO A 109 -2.75 0.99 -0.56
N LYS A 110 -3.68 1.94 -0.73
CA LYS A 110 -5.05 1.63 -1.21
C LYS A 110 -5.04 1.12 -2.65
N ASP A 111 -4.27 1.77 -3.50
CA ASP A 111 -4.11 1.39 -4.90
C ASP A 111 -2.89 0.48 -5.05
N PRO A 112 -3.05 -0.74 -5.61
CA PRO A 112 -1.96 -1.71 -5.72
C PRO A 112 -0.89 -1.30 -6.74
N VAL A 113 -1.26 -0.40 -7.66
CA VAL A 113 -0.40 0.14 -8.71
C VAL A 113 -0.37 1.66 -8.55
N VAL A 114 0.83 2.23 -8.47
CA VAL A 114 1.03 3.65 -8.19
C VAL A 114 1.77 4.32 -9.34
N GLU A 115 1.32 5.48 -9.79
CA GLU A 115 2.02 6.26 -10.81
C GLU A 115 3.29 6.92 -10.26
N GLU A 116 4.35 6.96 -11.06
CA GLU A 116 5.60 7.64 -10.72
C GLU A 116 5.36 9.12 -10.38
N GLY A 117 6.04 9.60 -9.35
CA GLY A 117 5.84 10.93 -8.77
C GLY A 117 4.73 10.99 -7.71
N THR A 118 3.86 9.99 -7.61
CA THR A 118 2.81 9.95 -6.57
C THR A 118 3.43 9.71 -5.19
N PRO A 119 3.03 10.47 -4.15
CA PRO A 119 3.46 10.21 -2.78
C PRO A 119 2.82 8.92 -2.26
N VAL A 120 3.65 7.99 -1.80
CA VAL A 120 3.25 6.70 -1.23
C VAL A 120 3.43 6.75 0.28
N GLU A 121 2.45 6.19 0.99
CA GLU A 121 2.48 5.99 2.43
C GLU A 121 2.32 4.50 2.77
N LEU A 122 3.28 3.93 3.49
CA LEU A 122 3.22 2.57 4.04
C LEU A 122 3.19 2.65 5.56
N GLY A 123 2.34 1.82 6.16
CA GLY A 123 2.24 1.69 7.62
C GLY A 123 2.87 0.41 8.10
N CYS A 124 3.46 0.42 9.29
CA CYS A 124 3.94 -0.78 9.98
C CYS A 124 3.56 -0.69 11.45
N SER A 125 2.86 -1.70 11.96
CA SER A 125 2.40 -1.78 13.34
C SER A 125 3.12 -2.90 14.07
N ALA A 126 3.93 -2.54 15.07
CA ALA A 126 4.69 -3.46 15.90
C ALA A 126 4.13 -3.41 17.34
N PRO A 127 3.81 -4.55 17.97
CA PRO A 127 3.39 -4.57 19.36
C PRO A 127 4.49 -4.01 20.27
N SER A 128 4.14 -3.09 21.17
CA SER A 128 5.01 -2.62 22.25
C SER A 128 4.64 -3.33 23.53
N TYR A 129 5.61 -4.00 24.15
CA TYR A 129 5.35 -4.74 25.38
C TYR A 129 5.91 -4.07 26.64
N CYS A 130 6.71 -3.02 26.45
CA CYS A 130 7.34 -2.25 27.51
C CYS A 130 7.28 -0.76 27.17
N ASP A 131 6.52 0.02 27.94
CA ASP A 131 6.42 1.48 27.72
C ASP A 131 7.78 2.18 27.81
N THR A 132 8.67 1.70 28.68
CA THR A 132 10.00 2.27 28.88
C THR A 132 11.01 1.86 27.79
N HIS A 133 10.72 0.81 27.02
CA HIS A 133 11.62 0.25 26.02
C HIS A 133 10.82 -0.19 24.78
N PRO A 134 10.23 0.77 24.04
CA PRO A 134 9.52 0.44 22.81
C PRO A 134 10.46 -0.15 21.75
N PRO A 135 9.92 -0.99 20.84
CA PRO A 135 10.70 -1.44 19.70
C PRO A 135 11.07 -0.27 18.80
N THR A 136 12.25 -0.35 18.19
CA THR A 136 12.62 0.52 17.07
C THR A 136 12.20 -0.15 15.75
N VAL A 137 11.37 0.52 14.96
CA VAL A 137 10.95 0.00 13.65
C VAL A 137 11.84 0.60 12.57
N THR A 138 12.34 -0.26 11.69
CA THR A 138 13.20 0.12 10.56
C THR A 138 12.65 -0.44 9.27
N TRP A 139 12.82 0.29 8.17
CA TRP A 139 12.32 -0.08 6.86
C TRP A 139 13.44 -0.60 5.98
N THR A 140 13.14 -1.63 5.18
CA THR A 140 14.09 -2.17 4.20
C THR A 140 13.37 -2.41 2.88
N PRO A 141 13.81 -1.76 1.78
CA PRO A 141 14.83 -0.71 1.71
C PRO A 141 14.37 0.63 2.35
N ALA A 142 15.33 1.51 2.67
CA ALA A 142 15.06 2.85 3.21
C ALA A 142 14.71 3.83 2.07
N LEU A 143 13.52 3.69 1.51
CA LEU A 143 13.07 4.43 0.32
C LEU A 143 12.76 5.91 0.57
N GLY A 144 12.62 6.33 1.83
CA GLY A 144 12.22 7.69 2.18
C GLY A 144 12.24 7.94 3.68
N LEU A 145 11.39 8.85 4.12
CA LEU A 145 11.33 9.29 5.51
C LEU A 145 10.40 8.38 6.30
N SER A 146 10.90 7.83 7.40
CA SER A 146 10.10 7.06 8.35
C SER A 146 9.85 7.87 9.61
N THR A 147 8.59 7.96 10.03
CA THR A 147 8.20 8.44 11.36
C THR A 147 7.83 7.26 12.25
N GLN A 148 7.88 7.46 13.57
CA GLN A 148 7.49 6.45 14.53
C GLN A 148 6.71 7.11 15.67
N LEU A 149 5.56 6.53 16.01
CA LEU A 149 4.67 6.96 17.08
C LEU A 149 4.37 5.75 17.97
N GLN A 150 4.49 5.92 19.29
CA GLN A 150 4.05 4.93 20.25
C GLN A 150 2.73 5.37 20.88
N GLN A 151 1.75 4.49 20.83
CA GLN A 151 0.46 4.68 21.48
C GLN A 151 0.08 3.38 22.17
N ASP A 152 -0.01 3.44 23.50
CA ASP A 152 -0.28 2.28 24.36
C ASP A 152 0.69 1.12 24.06
N ASP A 153 0.14 -0.08 23.88
CA ASP A 153 0.85 -1.34 23.61
C ASP A 153 1.26 -1.49 22.13
N THR A 154 1.37 -0.40 21.35
CA THR A 154 1.70 -0.47 19.91
C THR A 154 2.59 0.68 19.46
N VAL A 155 3.58 0.34 18.65
CA VAL A 155 4.40 1.28 17.89
C VAL A 155 3.97 1.24 16.44
N THR A 156 3.55 2.38 15.92
CA THR A 156 3.23 2.57 14.51
C THR A 156 4.34 3.36 13.85
N SER A 157 4.91 2.83 12.76
CA SER A 157 5.83 3.55 11.90
C SER A 157 5.21 3.77 10.53
N THR A 158 5.35 4.99 10.02
CA THR A 158 4.85 5.38 8.70
C THR A 158 6.04 5.74 7.82
N LEU A 159 6.19 5.06 6.69
CA LEU A 159 7.19 5.38 5.66
C LEU A 159 6.53 6.16 4.53
N THR A 160 7.05 7.35 4.26
CA THR A 160 6.62 8.20 3.15
C THR A 160 7.75 8.43 2.15
N PHE A 161 7.44 8.28 0.86
CA PHE A 161 8.36 8.52 -0.24
C PHE A 161 7.60 8.88 -1.51
N ASN A 162 8.27 9.52 -2.46
CA ASN A 162 7.72 9.72 -3.80
C ASN A 162 8.04 8.51 -4.66
N ALA A 163 7.02 7.94 -5.32
CA ALA A 163 7.20 6.80 -6.21
C ALA A 163 8.18 7.14 -7.34
N SER A 164 9.10 6.23 -7.62
CA SER A 164 10.05 6.30 -8.75
C SER A 164 10.01 4.96 -9.48
N HIS A 165 10.24 4.97 -10.79
CA HIS A 165 10.38 3.74 -11.57
C HIS A 165 11.43 2.78 -11.01
N LEU A 166 12.49 3.30 -10.37
CA LEU A 166 13.53 2.51 -9.69
C LEU A 166 13.00 1.73 -8.48
N HIS A 167 11.83 2.10 -7.96
CA HIS A 167 11.19 1.40 -6.85
C HIS A 167 10.35 0.20 -7.32
N HIS A 168 10.04 0.09 -8.62
CA HIS A 168 9.24 -1.02 -9.15
C HIS A 168 9.93 -2.37 -8.91
N GLY A 169 9.19 -3.34 -8.37
CA GLY A 169 9.69 -4.69 -8.08
C GLY A 169 10.43 -4.82 -6.74
N ASN A 170 10.72 -3.71 -6.03
CA ASN A 170 11.35 -3.76 -4.72
C ASN A 170 10.42 -4.39 -3.67
N ASN A 171 10.96 -5.32 -2.89
CA ASN A 171 10.27 -5.96 -1.76
C ASN A 171 10.50 -5.16 -0.48
N VAL A 172 9.51 -4.36 -0.10
CA VAL A 172 9.52 -3.56 1.12
C VAL A 172 9.06 -4.41 2.30
N SER A 173 9.78 -4.28 3.43
CA SER A 173 9.41 -4.87 4.70
C SER A 173 9.83 -3.95 5.84
N CYS A 174 9.20 -4.11 7.00
CA CYS A 174 9.61 -3.43 8.21
C CYS A 174 10.14 -4.44 9.24
N THR A 175 11.15 -4.05 10.00
CA THR A 175 11.78 -4.85 11.04
C THR A 175 11.67 -4.13 12.37
N ALA A 176 11.04 -4.78 13.35
CA ALA A 176 10.94 -4.31 14.72
C ALA A 176 12.10 -4.89 15.54
N ALA A 177 12.90 -4.00 16.13
CA ALA A 177 14.02 -4.35 17.01
C ALA A 177 13.62 -4.14 18.47
N TYR A 178 13.52 -5.24 19.21
CA TYR A 178 13.21 -5.26 20.63
C TYR A 178 14.49 -5.33 21.46
N TYR A 179 14.61 -4.44 22.45
CA TYR A 179 15.71 -4.45 23.39
C TYR A 179 15.50 -5.56 24.42
N ILE A 180 16.50 -6.44 24.58
CA ILE A 180 16.54 -7.45 25.64
C ILE A 180 17.91 -7.39 26.35
N PRO A 181 18.01 -7.80 27.62
CA PRO A 181 19.29 -7.74 28.34
C PRO A 181 20.42 -8.57 27.71
N SER A 182 20.06 -9.65 26.99
CA SER A 182 20.98 -10.53 26.26
C SER A 182 21.35 -10.02 24.86
N GLY A 183 20.80 -8.88 24.41
CA GLY A 183 21.09 -8.28 23.10
C GLY A 183 19.89 -7.62 22.42
N LYS A 184 19.86 -7.63 21.08
CA LYS A 184 18.72 -7.15 20.31
C LYS A 184 18.07 -8.33 19.58
N LYS A 185 16.75 -8.48 19.71
CA LYS A 185 15.97 -9.43 18.89
C LYS A 185 15.18 -8.66 17.85
N THR A 186 15.30 -9.08 16.60
CA THR A 186 14.62 -8.47 15.47
C THR A 186 13.59 -9.42 14.90
N VAL A 187 12.43 -8.88 14.54
CA VAL A 187 11.37 -9.63 13.82
C VAL A 187 10.92 -8.78 12.64
N THR A 188 10.87 -9.40 11.47
CA THR A 188 10.55 -8.74 10.20
C THR A 188 9.13 -9.09 9.76
N SER A 189 8.44 -8.11 9.18
CA SER A 189 7.11 -8.28 8.60
C SER A 189 7.14 -9.17 7.36
N THR A 190 5.96 -9.49 6.84
CA THR A 190 5.80 -9.92 5.45
C THR A 190 6.36 -8.86 4.49
N ARG A 191 6.74 -9.30 3.29
CA ARG A 191 7.24 -8.44 2.23
C ARG A 191 6.08 -7.97 1.35
N TYR A 192 6.12 -6.71 0.92
CA TYR A 192 5.24 -6.13 -0.08
C TYR A 192 6.05 -5.70 -1.29
N GLN A 193 5.70 -6.21 -2.46
CA GLN A 193 6.36 -5.82 -3.71
C GLN A 193 5.71 -4.57 -4.28
N LEU A 194 6.50 -3.52 -4.51
CA LEU A 194 6.00 -2.28 -5.09
C LEU A 194 5.73 -2.43 -6.60
N SER A 195 4.55 -1.99 -7.04
CA SER A 195 4.22 -1.86 -8.46
C SER A 195 4.08 -0.39 -8.83
N ILE A 196 5.17 0.19 -9.35
CA ILE A 196 5.19 1.57 -9.82
C ILE A 196 5.01 1.60 -11.35
N LEU A 197 4.06 2.38 -11.83
CA LEU A 197 3.92 2.75 -13.24
C LEU A 197 4.85 3.91 -13.53
N SER A 198 5.93 3.65 -14.25
CA SER A 198 6.82 4.70 -14.71
C SER A 198 6.19 5.52 -15.82
N ASN A 199 6.36 6.84 -15.73
CA ASN A 199 6.03 7.76 -16.82
C ASN A 199 7.24 7.98 -17.77
N GLU A 200 8.36 7.28 -17.55
CA GLU A 200 9.62 7.43 -18.31
C GLU A 200 9.49 7.05 -19.79
N TYR A 201 8.45 6.29 -20.15
CA TYR A 201 8.14 5.96 -21.55
C TYR A 201 6.91 6.69 -22.10
N TYR A 202 6.32 7.57 -21.30
CA TYR A 202 5.17 8.35 -21.75
C TYR A 202 5.63 9.53 -22.60
N SER A 203 5.01 9.66 -23.76
CA SER A 203 5.16 10.86 -24.59
C SER A 203 3.82 11.24 -25.17
N TYR A 204 3.68 12.53 -25.48
CA TYR A 204 2.47 13.09 -26.05
C TYR A 204 2.81 13.77 -27.38
N SER A 205 2.19 13.30 -28.45
CA SER A 205 2.19 14.02 -29.71
C SER A 205 1.09 15.09 -29.69
N PRO A 206 1.44 16.39 -29.71
CA PRO A 206 0.48 17.48 -29.54
C PRO A 206 -0.69 17.41 -30.51
N ALA A 207 -1.89 17.72 -30.01
CA ALA A 207 -3.09 17.71 -30.83
C ALA A 207 -3.01 18.72 -31.99
N LEU A 208 -3.30 18.24 -33.19
CA LEU A 208 -3.32 19.04 -34.42
C LEU A 208 -4.74 19.11 -35.00
N GLY A 209 -5.12 20.28 -35.50
CA GLY A 209 -6.44 20.53 -36.10
C GLY A 209 -7.13 21.78 -35.54
N SER A 210 -8.45 21.85 -35.74
CA SER A 210 -9.28 22.98 -35.35
C SER A 210 -9.67 22.92 -33.85
N GLY A 211 -9.65 24.06 -33.16
CA GLY A 211 -10.02 24.17 -31.73
C GLY A 211 -11.53 24.08 -31.42
N GLY A 212 -12.39 23.98 -32.43
CA GLY A 212 -13.86 23.88 -32.26
C GLY A 212 -14.35 22.52 -31.76
N GLY A 213 -15.66 22.42 -31.48
CA GLY A 213 -16.33 21.16 -31.12
C GLY A 213 -16.33 20.81 -29.64
N THR A 214 -16.41 19.52 -29.33
CA THR A 214 -16.37 18.93 -27.99
C THR A 214 -15.06 18.16 -27.78
N PRO A 215 -14.36 18.33 -26.65
CA PRO A 215 -13.15 17.57 -26.37
C PRO A 215 -13.47 16.09 -26.13
N PHE A 216 -12.54 15.22 -26.51
CA PHE A 216 -12.61 13.80 -26.22
C PHE A 216 -11.26 13.27 -25.76
N VAL A 217 -11.34 12.14 -25.05
CA VAL A 217 -10.23 11.24 -24.76
C VAL A 217 -10.78 9.81 -24.87
N THR A 218 -10.03 8.90 -25.48
CA THR A 218 -10.38 7.47 -25.46
C THR A 218 -9.95 6.86 -24.14
N SER A 219 -10.69 5.85 -23.69
CA SER A 219 -10.45 5.22 -22.40
C SER A 219 -10.72 3.73 -22.48
N GLY A 220 -9.82 2.92 -21.95
CA GLY A 220 -10.06 1.48 -21.84
C GLY A 220 -8.96 0.78 -21.09
N GLU A 221 -9.25 -0.46 -20.71
CA GLU A 221 -8.37 -1.31 -19.91
C GLU A 221 -7.58 -2.28 -20.81
N GLY A 222 -6.27 -2.37 -20.60
CA GLY A 222 -5.37 -3.20 -21.41
C GLY A 222 -4.73 -2.47 -22.59
N SER A 223 -4.17 -3.22 -23.53
CA SER A 223 -3.62 -2.70 -24.80
C SER A 223 -4.69 -2.56 -25.87
N ILE A 224 -4.42 -1.69 -26.86
CA ILE A 224 -5.29 -1.53 -28.03
C ILE A 224 -5.18 -2.79 -28.89
N THR A 225 -6.30 -3.47 -29.11
CA THR A 225 -6.37 -4.70 -29.89
C THR A 225 -7.15 -4.54 -31.20
N GLY A 226 -7.69 -3.35 -31.47
CA GLY A 226 -8.43 -3.10 -32.70
C GLY A 226 -8.81 -1.65 -32.90
N VAL A 227 -8.97 -1.27 -34.16
CA VAL A 227 -9.33 0.09 -34.60
C VAL A 227 -10.45 0.00 -35.63
N LYS A 228 -11.47 0.84 -35.48
CA LYS A 228 -12.48 1.14 -36.51
C LYS A 228 -12.41 2.60 -36.85
N VAL A 229 -12.55 2.94 -38.12
CA VAL A 229 -12.62 4.32 -38.60
C VAL A 229 -13.79 4.45 -39.57
N TRP A 230 -14.58 5.50 -39.39
CA TRP A 230 -15.66 5.90 -40.28
C TRP A 230 -15.28 7.17 -41.03
N GLU A 231 -15.62 7.19 -42.31
CA GLU A 231 -15.35 8.30 -43.20
C GLU A 231 -16.60 8.65 -44.01
N GLN A 232 -16.71 9.93 -44.35
CA GLN A 232 -17.59 10.35 -45.42
C GLN A 232 -16.83 10.15 -46.74
N PRO A 233 -17.34 9.34 -47.69
CA PRO A 233 -16.62 9.05 -48.94
C PRO A 233 -16.20 10.33 -49.68
N GLY A 234 -14.92 10.45 -50.01
CA GLY A 234 -14.36 11.62 -50.69
C GLY A 234 -14.22 12.88 -49.83
N ASN A 235 -14.40 12.79 -48.51
CA ASN A 235 -14.41 13.94 -47.61
C ASN A 235 -13.60 13.63 -46.33
N HIS A 236 -14.13 13.90 -45.14
CA HIS A 236 -13.37 13.83 -43.89
C HIS A 236 -13.70 12.58 -43.06
N ILE A 237 -12.83 12.31 -42.08
CA ILE A 237 -13.06 11.30 -41.05
C ILE A 237 -14.18 11.77 -40.13
N THR A 238 -15.27 10.99 -40.10
CA THR A 238 -16.45 11.33 -39.32
C THR A 238 -16.32 10.80 -37.90
N GLY A 239 -15.63 9.68 -37.69
CA GLY A 239 -15.44 9.10 -36.37
C GLY A 239 -14.49 7.92 -36.34
N PHE A 240 -14.17 7.44 -35.14
CA PHE A 240 -13.38 6.24 -34.92
C PHE A 240 -13.73 5.57 -33.59
N GLN A 241 -13.28 4.34 -33.41
CA GLN A 241 -13.47 3.57 -32.18
C GLN A 241 -12.24 2.68 -31.96
N LEU A 242 -11.78 2.62 -30.72
CA LEU A 242 -10.68 1.74 -30.30
C LEU A 242 -11.23 0.56 -29.50
N ARG A 243 -10.57 -0.59 -29.62
CA ARG A 243 -10.81 -1.76 -28.78
C ARG A 243 -9.65 -1.92 -27.81
N TYR A 244 -9.97 -2.06 -26.53
CA TYR A 244 -9.02 -2.29 -25.46
C TYR A 244 -9.25 -3.70 -24.89
N GLY A 245 -8.23 -4.54 -24.93
CA GLY A 245 -8.37 -5.97 -24.62
C GLY A 245 -9.46 -6.62 -25.49
N THR A 246 -10.57 -7.03 -24.88
CA THR A 246 -11.71 -7.64 -25.59
C THR A 246 -12.89 -6.69 -25.81
N ARG A 247 -12.85 -5.46 -25.27
CA ARG A 247 -13.99 -4.54 -25.24
C ARG A 247 -13.78 -3.34 -26.15
N TRP A 248 -14.78 -3.02 -26.96
CA TRP A 248 -14.80 -1.77 -27.73
C TRP A 248 -15.15 -0.61 -26.79
N ASP A 249 -14.37 0.46 -26.82
CA ASP A 249 -14.69 1.74 -26.16
C ASP A 249 -15.86 2.43 -26.88
N ARG A 250 -16.32 3.58 -26.38
CA ARG A 250 -17.27 4.44 -27.08
C ARG A 250 -16.73 4.87 -28.45
N ALA A 251 -17.62 5.00 -29.43
CA ALA A 251 -17.28 5.65 -30.69
C ALA A 251 -17.10 7.16 -30.46
N VAL A 252 -16.02 7.72 -31.00
CA VAL A 252 -15.75 9.16 -31.04
C VAL A 252 -16.15 9.69 -32.40
N GLY A 253 -16.88 10.80 -32.43
CA GLY A 253 -17.41 11.37 -33.68
C GLY A 253 -18.71 10.70 -34.12
N ARG A 254 -19.01 10.83 -35.42
CA ARG A 254 -20.23 10.31 -36.05
C ARG A 254 -19.95 8.98 -36.73
N VAL A 255 -20.72 7.96 -36.34
CA VAL A 255 -20.77 6.64 -36.97
C VAL A 255 -21.60 6.73 -38.25
N VAL A 256 -20.98 6.45 -39.40
CA VAL A 256 -21.66 6.45 -40.71
C VAL A 256 -21.18 5.27 -41.55
N HIS A 257 -22.09 4.62 -42.29
CA HIS A 257 -21.75 3.48 -43.15
C HIS A 257 -20.98 2.35 -42.40
N ALA A 258 -20.42 1.41 -43.15
CA ALA A 258 -19.54 0.39 -42.59
C ALA A 258 -18.13 0.97 -42.34
N PRO A 259 -17.51 0.75 -41.17
CA PRO A 259 -16.16 1.23 -40.91
C PRO A 259 -15.12 0.41 -41.64
N LEU A 260 -13.99 1.04 -41.96
CA LEU A 260 -12.75 0.30 -42.17
C LEU A 260 -12.21 -0.13 -40.80
N ARG A 261 -11.65 -1.34 -40.72
CA ARG A 261 -11.23 -1.95 -39.46
C ARG A 261 -9.87 -2.62 -39.57
N LEU A 262 -9.10 -2.54 -38.49
CA LEU A 262 -7.88 -3.31 -38.27
C LEU A 262 -7.99 -4.01 -36.92
N ASP A 263 -7.95 -5.34 -36.93
CA ASP A 263 -7.78 -6.15 -35.72
C ASP A 263 -6.31 -6.48 -35.55
N LEU A 264 -5.77 -6.17 -34.37
CA LEU A 264 -4.38 -6.46 -34.03
C LEU A 264 -4.24 -7.93 -33.61
N PHE A 265 -3.14 -8.55 -34.01
CA PHE A 265 -2.74 -9.87 -33.55
C PHE A 265 -2.25 -9.80 -32.10
N GLU A 266 -2.15 -10.97 -31.45
CA GLU A 266 -1.55 -11.07 -30.13
C GLU A 266 -0.12 -10.49 -30.11
N GLY A 267 0.15 -9.60 -29.15
CA GLY A 267 1.43 -8.90 -29.03
C GLY A 267 1.70 -7.83 -30.11
N GLU A 268 0.80 -7.62 -31.05
CA GLU A 268 0.92 -6.52 -32.03
C GLU A 268 0.49 -5.20 -31.40
N THR A 269 1.20 -4.13 -31.72
CA THR A 269 1.02 -2.81 -31.12
C THR A 269 0.96 -1.75 -32.21
N ILE A 270 0.34 -0.59 -31.93
CA ILE A 270 0.33 0.55 -32.85
C ILE A 270 1.53 1.44 -32.50
N THR A 271 2.42 1.64 -33.48
CA THR A 271 3.70 2.34 -33.29
C THR A 271 3.73 3.71 -33.95
N GLN A 272 2.74 4.03 -34.78
CA GLN A 272 2.64 5.32 -35.46
C GLN A 272 1.19 5.63 -35.83
N VAL A 273 0.82 6.90 -35.69
CA VAL A 273 -0.44 7.46 -36.20
C VAL A 273 -0.10 8.64 -37.09
N SER A 274 -0.47 8.58 -38.36
CA SER A 274 -0.22 9.64 -39.32
C SER A 274 -1.46 9.94 -40.14
N GLY A 275 -1.41 10.98 -40.95
CA GLY A 275 -2.54 11.32 -41.80
C GLY A 275 -2.46 12.73 -42.32
N LYS A 276 -3.63 13.24 -42.71
CA LYS A 276 -3.78 14.59 -43.25
C LYS A 276 -5.01 15.28 -42.72
N TYR A 277 -4.92 16.59 -42.58
CA TYR A 277 -5.98 17.43 -42.05
C TYR A 277 -5.99 18.82 -42.68
N ARG A 278 -7.12 19.48 -42.54
CA ARG A 278 -7.28 20.90 -42.84
C ARG A 278 -7.35 21.67 -41.54
N SER A 279 -6.48 22.66 -41.36
CA SER A 279 -6.38 23.45 -40.13
C SER A 279 -7.69 24.12 -39.73
N ALA A 280 -8.53 24.48 -40.72
CA ALA A 280 -9.80 25.14 -40.50
C ALA A 280 -10.93 24.22 -39.98
N ASN A 281 -10.90 22.91 -40.25
CA ASN A 281 -12.03 22.04 -39.92
C ASN A 281 -11.66 20.64 -39.40
N TYR A 282 -11.41 19.68 -40.29
CA TYR A 282 -11.46 18.26 -39.99
C TYR A 282 -10.17 17.52 -40.34
N ILE A 283 -10.02 16.34 -39.76
CA ILE A 283 -9.07 15.33 -40.19
C ILE A 283 -9.62 14.63 -41.44
N TYR A 284 -8.85 14.57 -42.51
CA TYR A 284 -9.27 13.98 -43.80
C TYR A 284 -8.70 12.60 -44.03
N GLN A 285 -7.55 12.29 -43.43
CA GLN A 285 -6.91 10.99 -43.55
C GLN A 285 -6.40 10.54 -42.19
N LEU A 286 -6.59 9.25 -41.88
CA LEU A 286 -5.97 8.59 -40.73
C LEU A 286 -5.31 7.30 -41.16
N ILE A 287 -4.08 7.13 -40.70
CA ILE A 287 -3.24 5.97 -40.96
C ILE A 287 -2.70 5.47 -39.63
N PHE A 288 -3.02 4.23 -39.29
CA PHE A 288 -2.44 3.52 -38.15
C PHE A 288 -1.43 2.52 -38.68
N VAL A 289 -0.19 2.54 -38.18
CA VAL A 289 0.85 1.57 -38.53
C VAL A 289 1.19 0.74 -37.30
N THR A 290 1.38 -0.57 -37.50
CA THR A 290 1.64 -1.52 -36.43
C THR A 290 3.10 -1.96 -36.38
N SER A 291 3.50 -2.52 -35.23
CA SER A 291 4.81 -3.14 -35.02
C SER A 291 5.10 -4.32 -35.96
N ARG A 292 4.08 -4.91 -36.60
CA ARG A 292 4.22 -5.97 -37.62
C ARG A 292 4.25 -5.44 -39.05
N GLY A 293 4.39 -4.12 -39.25
CA GLY A 293 4.44 -3.50 -40.56
C GLY A 293 3.10 -3.48 -41.31
N ARG A 294 1.98 -3.72 -40.62
CA ARG A 294 0.64 -3.59 -41.20
C ARG A 294 0.15 -2.16 -41.05
N SER A 295 -0.80 -1.77 -41.88
CA SER A 295 -1.43 -0.46 -41.76
C SER A 295 -2.93 -0.48 -42.02
N LEU A 296 -3.65 0.38 -41.29
CA LEU A 296 -5.02 0.78 -41.62
C LEU A 296 -4.96 2.15 -42.25
N ILE A 297 -5.31 2.28 -43.52
CA ILE A 297 -5.34 3.56 -44.24
C ILE A 297 -6.79 3.93 -44.49
N THR A 298 -7.20 5.10 -44.02
CA THR A 298 -8.56 5.62 -44.15
C THR A 298 -8.54 7.09 -44.57
N GLY A 299 -9.57 7.51 -45.27
CA GLY A 299 -9.82 8.87 -45.70
C GLY A 299 -9.07 9.26 -46.97
N VAL A 300 -9.10 10.56 -47.28
CA VAL A 300 -8.48 11.13 -48.47
C VAL A 300 -7.27 11.99 -48.10
N PRO A 301 -6.15 11.90 -48.83
CA PRO A 301 -4.93 12.63 -48.51
C PRO A 301 -5.03 14.12 -48.86
N PHE A 302 -5.77 14.88 -48.07
CA PHE A 302 -6.06 16.29 -48.31
C PHE A 302 -5.32 17.25 -47.36
N GLU A 303 -4.61 18.23 -47.94
CA GLU A 303 -3.99 19.41 -47.30
C GLU A 303 -2.71 19.14 -46.47
N ILE A 304 -2.75 19.27 -45.13
CA ILE A 304 -1.56 19.28 -44.27
C ILE A 304 -1.29 17.88 -43.74
N SER A 305 -0.05 17.41 -43.86
CA SER A 305 0.35 16.11 -43.32
C SER A 305 0.77 16.21 -41.85
N PHE A 306 0.48 15.19 -41.07
CA PHE A 306 1.01 15.02 -39.72
C PHE A 306 1.51 13.61 -39.50
N ASN A 307 2.40 13.46 -38.53
CA ASN A 307 2.98 12.18 -38.19
C ASN A 307 3.29 12.13 -36.69
N PHE A 308 2.69 11.18 -35.99
CA PHE A 308 2.86 10.97 -34.55
C PHE A 308 3.63 9.68 -34.31
N TYR A 309 4.69 9.82 -33.52
CA TYR A 309 5.56 8.75 -33.06
C TYR A 309 5.71 8.84 -31.55
N PRO A 310 5.95 7.71 -30.88
CA PRO A 310 6.44 7.73 -29.51
C PRO A 310 7.85 8.34 -29.48
N GLU A 311 8.19 9.00 -28.38
CA GLU A 311 9.56 9.45 -28.10
C GLU A 311 10.50 8.29 -27.74
N HIS A 312 9.92 7.17 -27.25
CA HIS A 312 10.65 5.98 -26.82
C HIS A 312 10.30 4.77 -27.71
N ALA A 313 11.31 3.96 -28.06
CA ALA A 313 11.14 2.84 -28.99
C ALA A 313 10.25 1.71 -28.44
N GLU A 314 10.16 1.60 -27.11
CA GLU A 314 9.38 0.59 -26.41
C GLU A 314 7.90 0.98 -26.26
N ALA A 315 7.56 2.25 -26.50
CA ALA A 315 6.22 2.75 -26.27
C ALA A 315 5.28 2.45 -27.44
N GLU A 316 4.02 2.18 -27.10
CA GLU A 316 2.92 1.93 -28.02
C GLU A 316 1.82 2.99 -27.85
N LEU A 317 0.92 3.09 -28.83
CA LEU A 317 -0.26 3.96 -28.69
C LEU A 317 -1.13 3.47 -27.53
N ARG A 318 -1.39 4.36 -26.57
CA ARG A 318 -2.24 4.05 -25.41
C ARG A 318 -3.63 4.66 -25.56
N LEU A 319 -3.70 5.91 -25.98
CA LEU A 319 -4.98 6.60 -26.15
C LEU A 319 -4.87 7.75 -27.16
N LEU A 320 -6.02 8.15 -27.66
CA LEU A 320 -6.19 9.31 -28.53
C LEU A 320 -6.99 10.37 -27.80
N SER A 321 -6.60 11.63 -27.98
CA SER A 321 -7.31 12.79 -27.47
C SER A 321 -7.56 13.79 -28.60
N GLY A 322 -8.45 14.75 -28.39
CA GLY A 322 -8.70 15.77 -29.41
C GLY A 322 -10.08 16.37 -29.29
N ARG A 323 -10.63 16.81 -30.43
CA ARG A 323 -11.94 17.45 -30.50
C ARG A 323 -12.74 16.91 -31.68
N PHE A 324 -14.05 16.78 -31.51
CA PHE A 324 -14.98 16.36 -32.56
C PHE A 324 -16.26 17.19 -32.52
N ASP A 325 -17.03 17.20 -33.60
CA ASP A 325 -18.39 17.73 -33.62
C ASP A 325 -19.36 16.71 -34.24
N SER A 326 -20.60 17.12 -34.52
CA SER A 326 -21.62 16.26 -35.13
C SER A 326 -21.32 15.86 -36.58
N ASN A 327 -20.29 16.44 -37.21
CA ASN A 327 -19.88 16.14 -38.57
C ASN A 327 -18.64 15.26 -38.61
N GLY A 328 -17.62 15.56 -37.79
CA GLY A 328 -16.41 14.76 -37.78
C GLY A 328 -15.36 15.12 -36.76
N ILE A 329 -14.18 14.50 -36.92
CA ILE A 329 -13.02 14.70 -36.06
C ILE A 329 -12.33 16.00 -36.46
N ARG A 330 -12.21 16.94 -35.52
CA ARG A 330 -11.67 18.28 -35.74
C ARG A 330 -10.21 18.42 -35.37
N SER A 331 -9.78 17.71 -34.33
CA SER A 331 -8.38 17.63 -33.95
C SER A 331 -8.06 16.28 -33.31
N LEU A 332 -6.79 15.91 -33.38
CA LEU A 332 -6.29 14.64 -32.86
C LEU A 332 -4.90 14.82 -32.27
N GLY A 333 -4.68 14.29 -31.07
CA GLY A 333 -3.40 14.07 -30.41
C GLY A 333 -3.25 12.61 -30.01
N ALA A 334 -2.01 12.16 -29.81
CA ALA A 334 -1.69 10.77 -29.51
C ALA A 334 -0.85 10.67 -28.25
N HIS A 335 -1.18 9.70 -27.41
CA HIS A 335 -0.52 9.43 -26.15
C HIS A 335 0.13 8.06 -26.22
N TRP A 336 1.42 8.02 -25.90
CA TRP A 336 2.28 6.86 -26.04
C TRP A 336 2.73 6.39 -24.66
N GLY A 337 3.00 5.10 -24.50
CA GLY A 337 3.53 4.53 -23.25
C GLY A 337 3.72 3.03 -23.35
N VAL A 338 4.37 2.42 -22.35
CA VAL A 338 4.58 0.97 -22.30
C VAL A 338 3.44 0.31 -21.52
N PHE A 339 2.90 -0.79 -22.04
CA PHE A 339 2.04 -1.68 -21.28
C PHE A 339 2.89 -2.70 -20.54
N LYS A 340 2.90 -2.64 -19.21
CA LYS A 340 3.39 -3.76 -18.39
C LYS A 340 2.19 -4.46 -17.79
N GLU A 341 1.93 -5.68 -18.23
CA GLU A 341 1.04 -6.57 -17.47
C GLU A 341 1.59 -6.68 -16.05
N ALA A 342 0.74 -6.45 -15.07
CA ALA A 342 1.04 -6.84 -13.70
C ALA A 342 1.29 -8.35 -13.75
N THR A 343 2.56 -8.75 -13.69
CA THR A 343 2.93 -10.16 -13.75
C THR A 343 2.27 -10.86 -12.58
N GLY A 344 1.28 -11.68 -12.90
CA GLY A 344 0.62 -12.56 -11.95
C GLY A 344 1.66 -13.47 -11.33
N TYR A 345 1.72 -13.46 -10.00
CA TYR A 345 2.42 -14.44 -9.20
C TYR A 345 1.93 -15.83 -9.63
N GLY A 346 2.77 -16.56 -10.35
CA GLY A 346 2.49 -17.92 -10.78
C GLY A 346 2.33 -18.80 -9.54
N ASN A 347 1.11 -19.28 -9.30
CA ASN A 347 0.86 -20.44 -8.47
C ASN A 347 1.45 -21.67 -9.18
N ASN A 348 2.72 -21.95 -8.92
CA ASN A 348 3.30 -23.25 -9.21
C ASN A 348 3.07 -24.16 -8.00
N THR A 349 1.89 -24.78 -7.98
CA THR A 349 1.68 -26.06 -7.30
C THR A 349 1.89 -27.17 -8.31
N THR A 350 2.97 -27.92 -8.15
CA THR A 350 3.09 -29.33 -8.53
C THR A 350 3.64 -30.08 -7.33
#